data_AF-A0ABD0PN27-F1
#
_entry.id   AF-A0ABD0PN27-F1
#
_cell.length_a   1.000
_cell.length_b   1.000
_cell.length_c   1.000
_cell.angle_alpha   90.00
_cell.angle_beta   90.00
_cell.angle_gamma   90.00
#
_symmetry.space_group_name_H-M   'P 1'
#
loop_
_entity.id
_entity.type
_entity.pdbx_description
1 polymer ?
#
loop_
_entity_poly.entity_id
_entity_poly.type
_entity_poly.pdbx_seq_one_letter_code
_entity_poly.pdbx_strand_id
1 'polypeptide(L)' 'VVMYIGQVMKDILKLPRPSSPPVVKLETRVDAEYGMPSTHAMAATAISFTLLLSAQERVK' A
#
# COMPACT_ATOMS: atom_id res chain seq x y z
N VAL A 1 10.16 -3.85 5.33
CA VAL A 1 10.48 -2.40 5.33
C VAL A 1 9.39 -1.57 4.68
N VAL A 2 9.09 -1.75 3.38
CA VAL A 2 8.07 -0.95 2.66
C VAL A 2 6.69 -0.95 3.33
N MET A 3 6.20 -2.13 3.73
CA MET A 3 4.90 -2.25 4.43
C MET A 3 4.89 -1.53 5.79
N TYR A 4 5.99 -1.61 6.53
CA TYR A 4 6.13 -0.95 7.82
C TYR A 4 6.10 0.58 7.67
N ILE A 5 6.89 1.09 6.71
CA ILE A 5 6.89 2.52 6.35
C ILE A 5 5.49 2.96 5.93
N GLY A 6 4.81 2.18 5.09
CA GLY A 6 3.45 2.49 4.64
C GLY A 6 2.45 2.61 5.80
N GLN A 7 2.55 1.74 6.80
CA GLN A 7 1.69 1.82 7.99
C GLN A 7 2.00 3.04 8.86
N VAL A 8 3.27 3.31 9.14
CA VAL A 8 3.68 4.52 9.88
C VAL A 8 3.23 5.79 9.15
N MET A 9 3.33 5.83 7.83
CA MET A 9 2.88 6.96 7.02
C MET A 9 1.36 7.18 7.09
N LYS A 10 0.56 6.12 7.18
CA LYS A 10 -0.90 6.24 7.35
C LYS A 10 -1.25 6.94 8.65
N ASP A 11 -0.55 6.60 9.74
CA ASP A 11 -0.76 7.21 11.06
C ASP A 11 -0.31 8.68 11.12
N ILE A 12 0.69 9.06 10.32
CA ILE A 12 1.17 10.45 10.23
C ILE A 12 0.24 11.30 9.36
N LEU A 13 -0.14 10.80 8.18
CA LEU A 13 -0.89 11.58 7.19
C LEU A 13 -2.39 11.63 7.46
N LYS A 14 -2.95 10.58 8.09
CA LYS A 14 -4.34 10.51 8.54
C LYS A 14 -5.38 10.84 7.47
N LEU A 15 -5.07 10.54 6.20
CA LEU A 15 -5.96 10.85 5.10
C LEU A 15 -7.15 9.88 5.09
N PRO A 16 -8.40 10.40 5.06
CA PRO A 16 -9.58 9.56 5.09
C PRO A 16 -9.67 8.74 3.80
N ARG A 17 -10.25 7.55 3.90
CA ARG A 17 -10.55 6.71 2.75
C ARG A 17 -11.64 7.40 1.89
N PRO A 18 -11.60 7.29 0.55
CA PRO A 18 -12.64 7.84 -0.29
C PRO A 18 -14.01 7.25 0.07
N SER A 19 -15.05 8.09 0.02
CA SER A 19 -16.43 7.69 0.28
C SER A 19 -16.86 6.59 -0.69
N SER A 20 -17.36 5.46 -0.16
CA SER A 20 -18.00 4.44 -0.97
C SER A 20 -19.46 4.81 -1.26
N PRO A 21 -20.02 4.44 -2.43
CA PRO A 21 -21.47 4.49 -2.67
C PRO A 21 -22.24 3.64 -1.64
N PRO A 22 -23.59 3.61 -1.62
CA PRO A 22 -24.34 2.75 -0.70
C PRO A 22 -24.04 1.26 -0.98
N VAL A 23 -23.01 0.74 -0.30
CA VAL A 23 -22.57 -0.65 -0.39
C VAL A 23 -22.44 -1.20 1.02
N VAL A 24 -22.87 -2.45 1.20
CA VAL A 24 -22.67 -3.17 2.45
C VAL A 24 -21.17 -3.41 2.60
N LYS A 25 -20.57 -2.82 3.64
CA LYS A 25 -19.15 -3.02 3.95
C LYS A 25 -19.00 -4.41 4.58
N LEU A 26 -18.41 -5.34 3.83
CA LEU A 26 -18.16 -6.70 4.29
C LEU A 26 -17.10 -6.76 5.40
N GLU A 27 -16.12 -5.84 5.36
CA GLU A 27 -15.00 -5.76 6.29
C GLU A 27 -14.98 -4.38 6.97
N THR A 28 -15.45 -4.30 8.20
CA THR A 28 -15.50 -3.04 8.97
C THR A 28 -14.12 -2.57 9.43
N ARG A 29 -13.13 -3.47 9.52
CA ARG A 29 -11.75 -3.12 9.89
C ARG A 29 -11.11 -2.13 8.93
N VAL A 30 -11.53 -2.16 7.66
CA VAL A 30 -10.99 -1.31 6.60
C VAL A 30 -11.38 0.16 6.77
N ASP A 31 -12.46 0.43 7.53
CA ASP A 31 -12.88 1.79 7.88
C ASP A 31 -12.05 2.41 9.00
N ALA A 32 -11.44 1.58 9.85
CA ALA A 32 -10.61 2.04 10.95
C ALA A 32 -9.19 2.45 10.50
N GLU A 33 -8.80 2.11 9.27
CA GLU A 33 -7.47 2.39 8.72
C GLU A 33 -7.52 3.58 7.75
N TYR A 34 -6.52 4.47 7.84
CA TYR A 34 -6.38 5.57 6.89
C TYR A 34 -6.12 5.06 5.46
N GLY A 35 -6.68 5.78 4.49
CA GLY A 35 -6.74 5.34 3.09
C GLY A 35 -5.42 5.47 2.33
N MET A 36 -4.49 6.29 2.80
CA MET A 36 -3.29 6.67 2.06
C MET A 36 -2.06 6.77 2.98
N PRO A 37 -0.87 6.32 2.54
CA PRO A 37 -0.55 5.71 1.24
C PRO A 37 -1.07 4.28 1.07
N SER A 38 -1.29 3.86 -0.17
CA SER A 38 -1.70 2.48 -0.48
C SER A 38 -0.54 1.51 -0.28
N THR A 39 -0.64 0.65 0.72
CA THR A 39 0.38 -0.38 1.02
C THR A 39 0.51 -1.41 -0.10
N HIS A 40 -0.59 -1.76 -0.77
CA HIS A 40 -0.57 -2.66 -1.93
C HIS A 40 0.17 -2.03 -3.11
N ALA A 41 -0.09 -0.75 -3.41
CA ALA A 41 0.62 -0.04 -4.47
C ALA A 41 2.13 0.06 -4.14
N MET A 42 2.46 0.44 -2.90
CA MET A 42 3.87 0.52 -2.46
C MET A 42 4.59 -0.82 -2.59
N ALA A 43 3.97 -1.92 -2.16
CA ALA A 43 4.56 -3.25 -2.27
C ALA A 43 4.75 -3.68 -3.73
N ALA A 44 3.73 -3.48 -4.57
CA ALA A 44 3.80 -3.81 -5.99
C ALA A 44 4.95 -3.06 -6.68
N THR A 45 5.04 -1.74 -6.50
CA THR A 45 6.13 -0.94 -7.05
C THR A 45 7.49 -1.42 -6.56
N ALA A 46 7.65 -1.63 -5.24
CA ALA A 46 8.93 -2.08 -4.69
C ALA A 46 9.36 -3.44 -5.25
N ILE A 47 8.45 -4.41 -5.35
CA ILE A 47 8.72 -5.73 -5.91
C ILE A 47 9.10 -5.62 -7.40
N SER A 48 8.31 -4.91 -8.20
CA SER A 48 8.56 -4.75 -9.63
C SER A 48 9.95 -4.13 -9.92
N PHE A 49 10.31 -3.06 -9.21
CA PHE A 49 11.62 -2.43 -9.38
C PHE A 49 12.76 -3.29 -8.84
N THR A 50 12.56 -4.00 -7.72
CA THR A 50 13.57 -4.95 -7.21
C THR A 50 13.86 -6.04 -8.24
N LEU A 51 12.82 -6.60 -8.85
CA LEU A 51 12.98 -7.61 -9.91
C LEU A 51 13.68 -7.03 -11.13
N LEU A 52 13.25 -5.86 -11.63
CA LEU A 52 13.83 -5.22 -12.80
C LEU A 52 15.34 -4.94 -12.60
N LEU A 53 15.71 -4.37 -11.46
CA LEU A 53 17.10 -3.99 -11.17
C LEU A 53 17.98 -5.21 -10.88
N SER A 54 17.46 -6.23 -10.18
CA SER A 54 18.23 -7.44 -9.90
C SER A 54 18.34 -8.38 -11.11
N ALA A 55 17.41 -8.33 -12.07
CA ALA A 55 17.46 -9.15 -13.26
C ALA A 55 18.71 -8.88 -14.13
N GLN A 56 19.19 -7.62 -14.19
CA GLN A 56 20.39 -7.28 -14.94
C GLN A 56 21.65 -7.97 -14.42
N GLU A 57 21.74 -8.23 -13.10
CA GLU A 57 22.87 -8.95 -12.51
C GLU A 57 22.79 -10.47 -12.71
N ARG A 58 21.61 -11.02 -13.01
CA ARG A 58 21.36 -12.47 -13.14
C ARG A 58 21.59 -13.01 -14.56
N VAL A 59 21.73 -12.15 -15.57
CA VAL A 59 21.87 -12.51 -17.00
C VAL A 59 23.31 -12.33 -17.50
N LYS A 60 24.27 -12.06 -16.60
CA LYS A 60 25.71 -12.18 -16.88
C LYS A 60 26.20 -13.59 -16.58
#